data_AF-A0A843DZL7-F1
#
_entry.id   AF-A0A843DZL7-F1
#
_cell.length_a   1.000
_cell.length_b   1.000
_cell.length_c   1.000
_cell.angle_alpha   90.00
_cell.angle_beta   90.00
_cell.angle_gamma   90.00
#
_symmetry.space_group_name_H-M   'P 1'
#
loop_
_entity.id
_entity.type
_entity.pdbx_description
1 polymer ?
#
loop_
_entity_poly.entity_id
_entity_poly.type
_entity_poly.pdbx_seq_one_letter_code
_entity_poly.pdbx_strand_id
1 'polypeptide(L)' 'MDSERVTFRYPRGDSIPEGTLCADMHFHTRYSDSYTSVRRAVSLAKKRNVGLAVTDHNLIGG' A
#
# COMPACT_ATOMS: atom_id res chain seq x y z
N MET A 1 4.50 -33.73 -6.39
CA MET A 1 3.71 -32.55 -6.03
C MET A 1 4.69 -31.39 -6.01
N ASP A 2 4.74 -30.63 -7.10
CA ASP A 2 5.57 -29.42 -7.14
C ASP A 2 4.92 -28.38 -6.24
N SER A 3 5.62 -27.98 -5.19
CA SER A 3 5.23 -26.82 -4.39
C SER A 3 5.33 -25.60 -5.29
N GLU A 4 4.21 -24.93 -5.58
CA GLU A 4 4.23 -23.69 -6.35
C GLU A 4 5.19 -22.69 -5.68
N ARG A 5 6.32 -22.44 -6.35
CA ARG A 5 7.36 -21.56 -5.85
C ARG A 5 6.88 -20.12 -6.02
N VAL A 6 6.55 -19.46 -4.92
CA VAL A 6 6.21 -18.03 -4.94
C VAL A 6 7.40 -17.25 -5.51
N THR A 7 7.17 -16.46 -6.56
CA THR A 7 8.18 -15.60 -7.17
C THR A 7 7.74 -14.15 -7.11
N PHE A 8 8.59 -13.28 -6.58
CA PHE A 8 8.34 -11.84 -6.54
C PHE A 8 8.88 -11.20 -7.82
N ARG A 9 8.01 -10.56 -8.60
CA ARG A 9 8.34 -9.82 -9.82
C ARG A 9 7.60 -8.48 -9.82
N TYR A 10 8.09 -7.53 -10.61
CA TYR A 10 7.32 -6.31 -10.87
C TYR A 10 5.98 -6.66 -11.53
N PRO A 11 4.88 -6.00 -11.16
CA PRO A 11 3.61 -6.20 -11.82
C PRO A 11 3.74 -5.84 -13.31
N ARG A 12 3.09 -6.63 -14.15
CA ARG A 12 2.97 -6.38 -15.60
C ARG A 12 2.09 -5.15 -15.81
N GLY A 13 2.72 -3.99 -15.99
CA GLY A 13 2.03 -2.71 -16.15
C GLY A 13 1.27 -2.58 -17.48
N ASP A 14 1.63 -3.39 -18.47
CA ASP A 14 1.02 -3.48 -19.80
C ASP A 14 -0.41 -4.03 -19.79
N SER A 15 -0.83 -4.73 -18.73
CA SER A 15 -2.20 -5.24 -18.58
C SER A 15 -3.11 -4.33 -17.75
N ILE A 16 -2.62 -3.20 -17.25
CA ILE A 16 -3.41 -2.27 -16.42
C ILE A 16 -4.15 -1.30 -17.36
N PRO A 17 -5.50 -1.22 -17.30
CA PRO A 17 -6.25 -0.30 -18.16
C PRO A 17 -5.81 1.15 -17.97
N GLU A 18 -5.83 1.93 -19.06
CA GLU A 18 -5.62 3.38 -18.97
C GLU A 18 -6.65 4.03 -18.04
N GLY A 19 -6.20 5.01 -17.26
CA GLY A 19 -7.03 5.67 -16.24
C GLY A 19 -7.10 4.95 -14.89
N THR A 20 -6.45 3.78 -14.73
CA THR A 20 -6.35 3.09 -13.44
C THR A 20 -5.24 3.69 -12.58
N LEU A 21 -5.48 3.87 -11.29
CA LEU A 21 -4.47 4.32 -10.31
C LEU A 21 -4.08 3.17 -9.39
N CYS A 22 -2.79 2.83 -9.36
CA CYS A 22 -2.26 1.90 -8.35
C CYS A 22 -2.42 2.51 -6.96
N ALA A 23 -2.94 1.76 -5.99
CA ALA A 23 -3.11 2.21 -4.62
C ALA A 23 -2.44 1.27 -3.62
N ASP A 24 -1.76 1.84 -2.63
CA ASP A 24 -1.40 1.11 -1.42
C ASP A 24 -2.63 1.09 -0.51
N MET A 25 -3.20 -0.10 -0.34
CA MET A 25 -4.47 -0.28 0.36
C MET A 25 -4.29 -0.56 1.86
N HIS A 26 -3.05 -0.69 2.35
CA HIS A 26 -2.78 -1.05 3.73
C HIS A 26 -1.56 -0.30 4.26
N PHE A 27 -1.79 0.90 4.82
CA PHE A 27 -0.71 1.74 5.33
C PHE A 27 -0.97 2.20 6.76
N HIS A 28 0.03 1.99 7.62
CA HIS A 28 0.03 2.40 9.02
C HIS A 28 0.75 3.73 9.23
N THR A 29 0.19 4.55 10.12
CA THR A 29 0.72 5.85 10.52
C THR A 29 1.08 5.86 12.01
N ARG A 30 1.55 7.02 12.48
CA ARG A 30 1.83 7.27 13.90
C ARG A 30 0.64 7.23 14.83
N TYR A 31 -0.58 7.07 14.31
CA TYR A 31 -1.76 6.81 15.12
C TYR A 31 -1.95 5.31 15.41
N SER A 32 -1.09 4.44 14.88
CA SER A 32 -1.02 3.03 15.23
C SER A 32 0.41 2.63 15.62
N ASP A 33 1.15 1.95 14.75
CA ASP A 33 2.45 1.31 15.05
C ASP A 33 3.59 1.77 14.12
N SER A 34 3.41 2.85 13.38
CA SER A 34 4.39 3.42 12.46
C SER A 34 4.91 4.78 12.93
N TYR A 35 6.06 5.24 12.43
CA TYR A 35 6.56 6.59 12.73
C TYR A 35 6.06 7.67 11.75
N THR A 36 5.38 7.26 10.67
CA THR A 36 5.01 8.16 9.58
C THR A 36 3.74 8.95 9.92
N SER A 37 3.75 10.28 9.74
CA SER A 37 2.52 11.08 9.86
C SER A 37 1.67 10.98 8.60
N VAL A 38 0.35 11.13 8.73
CA VAL A 38 -0.60 11.16 7.60
C VAL A 38 -0.14 12.15 6.52
N ARG A 39 0.29 13.36 6.91
CA ARG A 39 0.79 14.37 5.96
C ARG A 39 2.00 13.89 5.15
N ARG A 40 2.96 13.20 5.79
CA ARG A 40 4.13 12.64 5.09
C ARG A 40 3.72 11.48 4.18
N ALA A 41 2.79 10.63 4.61
CA ALA A 41 2.28 9.53 3.80
C ALA A 41 1.59 10.04 2.52
N VAL A 42 0.67 11.02 2.64
CA VAL A 42 -0.01 11.65 1.49
C VAL A 42 0.99 12.36 0.57
N SER A 43 1.99 13.06 1.12
CA SER A 43 3.03 13.72 0.32
C SER A 43 3.84 12.71 -0.50
N LEU A 44 4.16 11.56 0.10
CA LEU A 44 4.86 10.47 -0.58
C LEU A 44 3.99 9.84 -1.68
N ALA A 45 2.73 9.54 -1.39
CA ALA A 45 1.78 8.98 -2.34
C ALA A 45 1.62 9.89 -3.57
N LYS A 46 1.47 11.22 -3.35
CA LYS A 46 1.46 12.22 -4.43
C LYS A 46 2.75 12.22 -5.25
N LYS A 47 3.92 12.18 -4.59
CA LYS A 47 5.22 12.13 -5.28
C LYS A 47 5.38 10.86 -6.14
N ARG A 48 4.76 9.75 -5.73
CA ARG A 48 4.83 8.45 -6.41
C ARG A 48 3.69 8.20 -7.40
N ASN A 49 2.73 9.12 -7.51
CA ASN A 49 1.52 8.96 -8.31
C ASN A 49 0.77 7.65 -7.99
N VAL A 50 0.57 7.38 -6.70
CA VAL A 50 -0.20 6.24 -6.19
C VAL A 50 -1.31 6.70 -5.25
N GLY A 51 -2.41 5.96 -5.23
CA GLY A 51 -3.43 6.05 -4.19
C GLY A 51 -2.90 5.52 -2.85
N LEU A 52 -3.53 5.93 -1.76
CA LEU A 52 -3.16 5.53 -0.41
C LEU A 52 -4.42 5.39 0.45
N ALA A 53 -4.61 4.22 1.08
CA ALA A 53 -5.57 4.01 2.14
C ALA A 53 -4.83 3.91 3.48
N VAL A 54 -5.20 4.78 4.42
CA VAL A 54 -4.72 4.68 5.80
C VAL A 54 -5.60 3.70 6.55
N THR A 55 -4.99 2.63 7.05
CA THR A 55 -5.66 1.51 7.73
C THR A 55 -5.02 1.28 9.09
N ASP A 56 -4.96 2.36 9.89
CA ASP A 56 -4.47 2.29 11.26
C ASP A 56 -5.29 1.29 12.08
N HIS A 57 -4.65 0.68 13.10
CA HIS A 57 -5.34 -0.22 14.02
C HIS A 57 -6.51 0.51 14.70
N ASN A 58 -7.71 -0.04 14.62
CA ASN A 58 -8.89 0.49 15.31
C ASN A 58 -8.88 0.24 16.83
N LEU A 59 -7.90 -0.54 17.32
CA LEU A 59 -7.77 -1.13 18.65
C LEU A 59 -9.02 -1.92 19.09
N ILE A 60 -8.96 -3.25 18.94
CA ILE A 60 -9.73 -4.20 19.77
C ILE A 60 -8.68 -5.11 20.43
N GLY A 61 -8.50 -4.93 21.75
CA GLY A 61 -7.59 -5.76 22.55
C GLY A 61 -8.13 -7.18 22.67
N GLY A 62 -7.23 -8.17 22.54
CA GLY A 62 -7.56 -9.59 22.71
C GLY A 62 -8.05 -9.92 24.11
#